data_AF-A0AAD7JV13-F1
#
_entry.id   AF-A0AAD7JV13-F1
#
_cell.length_a   1.000
_cell.length_b   1.000
_cell.length_c   1.000
_cell.angle_alpha   90.00
_cell.angle_beta   90.00
_cell.angle_gamma   90.00
#
_symmetry.space_group_name_H-M   'P 1'
#
loop_
_entity.id
_entity.type
_entity.pdbx_description
1 polymer ?
#
loop_
_entity_poly.entity_id
_entity_poly.type
_entity_poly.pdbx_seq_one_letter_code
_entity_poly.pdbx_strand_id
1 'polypeptide(L)'
;MVPPPIVSSAASASAPDGPGGADGPTGAIIHTDDAATALSDKVRRRCFNCCTTDTSVWRRSILSPGKVLCNKCGLFERTHGRPRPDQYPHKRGEYVARK
;
A
#
# COMPACT_ATOMS: atom_id res chain seq x y z
N MET A 1 8.61 -53.14 12.36
CA MET A 1 7.25 -52.67 12.70
C MET A 1 7.37 -51.24 13.20
N VAL A 2 7.07 -50.26 12.35
CA VAL A 2 7.10 -48.83 12.71
C VAL A 2 5.66 -48.37 12.96
N PRO A 3 5.32 -47.77 14.11
CA PRO A 3 4.00 -47.17 14.32
C PRO A 3 3.90 -45.82 13.58
N PRO A 4 2.69 -45.41 13.13
CA PRO A 4 2.48 -44.12 12.48
C PRO A 4 2.46 -42.97 13.52
N PRO A 5 2.89 -41.75 13.15
CA PRO A 5 2.64 -40.60 14.00
C PRO A 5 1.16 -40.20 13.97
N ILE A 6 0.68 -39.98 15.18
CA ILE A 6 -0.62 -39.49 15.63
C ILE A 6 -1.07 -38.20 14.92
N VAL A 7 -2.38 -38.14 14.63
CA VAL A 7 -3.10 -36.93 14.23
C VAL A 7 -3.14 -35.93 15.39
N SER A 8 -3.03 -34.63 15.12
CA SER A 8 -3.30 -33.57 16.09
C SER A 8 -4.04 -32.40 15.43
N SER A 9 -5.36 -32.46 15.60
CA SER A 9 -6.31 -31.44 16.03
C SER A 9 -6.23 -29.98 15.54
N ALA A 10 -7.42 -29.54 15.12
CA ALA A 10 -7.85 -28.20 14.79
C ALA A 10 -7.68 -27.17 15.92
N ALA A 11 -7.48 -25.91 15.52
CA ALA A 11 -8.35 -24.76 15.80
C ALA A 11 -7.52 -23.48 15.68
N SER A 12 -8.06 -22.46 15.00
CA SER A 12 -8.03 -21.06 15.47
C SER A 12 -8.91 -20.21 14.56
N ALA A 13 -9.88 -19.58 15.20
CA ALA A 13 -10.82 -18.64 14.63
C ALA A 13 -10.13 -17.42 14.04
N SER A 14 -10.69 -16.89 12.95
CA SER A 14 -10.51 -15.50 12.57
C SER A 14 -11.87 -14.94 12.17
N ALA A 15 -12.37 -14.05 13.03
CA ALA A 15 -13.59 -13.28 12.84
C ALA A 15 -13.54 -12.44 11.55
N PRO A 16 -14.71 -12.03 11.01
CA PRO A 16 -14.75 -10.98 9.99
C PRO A 16 -14.44 -9.63 10.65
N ASP A 17 -13.26 -9.09 10.42
CA ASP A 17 -12.97 -7.68 10.70
C ASP A 17 -13.63 -6.85 9.59
N GLY A 18 -14.85 -6.37 9.88
CA GLY A 18 -15.48 -5.33 9.08
C GLY A 18 -14.89 -3.98 9.48
N PRO A 19 -14.34 -3.18 8.56
CA PRO A 19 -13.99 -1.82 8.89
C PRO A 19 -15.28 -1.01 9.08
N GLY A 20 -15.41 -0.49 10.30
CA GLY A 20 -16.47 0.38 10.75
C GLY A 20 -16.60 1.67 9.92
N GLY A 21 -17.78 2.27 10.09
CA GLY A 21 -18.19 3.45 9.37
C GLY A 21 -17.26 4.65 9.57
N ALA A 22 -17.26 5.49 8.53
CA ALA A 22 -16.89 6.89 8.64
C ALA A 22 -18.10 7.72 8.20
N ASP A 23 -18.99 8.01 9.16
CA ASP A 23 -19.89 9.15 9.07
C ASP A 23 -19.07 10.41 9.40
N GLY A 24 -18.99 11.35 8.47
CA GLY A 24 -18.28 12.61 8.66
C GLY A 24 -18.18 13.45 7.37
N PRO A 25 -18.92 14.57 7.24
CA PRO A 25 -18.79 15.48 6.12
C PRO A 25 -17.70 16.52 6.44
N THR A 26 -16.46 16.29 6.04
CA THR A 26 -15.42 17.35 6.06
C THR A 26 -14.42 17.12 4.95
N GLY A 27 -14.68 17.70 3.76
CA GLY A 27 -13.70 18.05 2.73
C GLY A 27 -12.49 17.12 2.53
N ALA A 28 -12.66 15.81 2.64
CA ALA A 28 -11.54 14.89 2.73
C ALA A 28 -10.92 14.68 1.35
N ILE A 29 -9.61 14.87 1.25
CA ILE A 29 -8.84 14.54 0.07
C ILE A 29 -8.88 13.01 -0.13
N ILE A 30 -9.49 12.57 -1.21
CA ILE A 30 -9.57 11.18 -1.64
C ILE A 30 -8.19 10.79 -2.18
N HIS A 31 -7.63 9.69 -1.67
CA HIS A 31 -6.37 9.15 -2.16
C HIS A 31 -6.63 7.97 -3.09
N THR A 32 -6.06 8.00 -4.29
CA THR A 32 -6.19 6.94 -5.30
C THR A 32 -4.83 6.34 -5.65
N ASP A 33 -4.76 5.01 -5.68
CA ASP A 33 -3.61 4.26 -6.16
C ASP A 33 -3.74 3.85 -7.64
N ASP A 34 -4.79 4.27 -8.32
CA ASP A 34 -5.03 3.97 -9.73
C ASP A 34 -4.33 4.98 -10.64
N ALA A 35 -3.58 4.48 -11.61
CA ALA A 35 -2.86 5.30 -12.58
C ALA A 35 -3.79 5.98 -13.60
N ALA A 36 -5.00 5.45 -13.78
CA ALA A 36 -6.01 5.98 -14.70
C ALA A 36 -6.90 7.07 -14.07
N THR A 37 -6.95 7.16 -12.73
CA THR A 37 -7.81 8.12 -12.05
C THR A 37 -7.33 9.54 -12.31
N ALA A 38 -8.25 10.39 -12.77
CA ALA A 38 -8.00 11.81 -12.96
C ALA A 38 -7.76 12.47 -11.61
N LEU A 39 -6.69 13.27 -11.52
CA LEU A 39 -6.46 14.07 -10.32
C LEU A 39 -7.31 15.31 -10.31
N SER A 40 -7.71 15.71 -9.11
CA SER A 40 -8.49 16.91 -8.86
C SER A 40 -8.07 17.49 -7.52
N ASP A 41 -8.53 18.68 -7.18
CA ASP A 41 -8.20 19.32 -5.89
C ASP A 41 -8.54 18.40 -4.70
N LYS A 42 -9.62 17.62 -4.84
CA LYS A 42 -10.09 16.63 -3.87
C LYS A 42 -9.52 15.22 -4.06
N VAL A 43 -8.75 14.94 -5.11
CA VAL A 43 -8.25 13.60 -5.44
C VAL A 43 -6.74 13.62 -5.67
N ARG A 44 -5.98 13.00 -4.77
CA ARG A 44 -4.52 12.93 -4.84
C ARG A 44 -4.03 11.50 -5.07
N ARG A 45 -2.92 11.36 -5.80
CA ARG A 45 -2.30 10.04 -6.00
C ARG A 45 -1.65 9.57 -4.71
N ARG A 46 -1.71 8.27 -4.50
CA ARG A 46 -1.05 7.55 -3.42
C ARG A 46 -0.32 6.35 -4.03
N CYS A 47 0.90 6.11 -3.56
CA CYS A 47 1.66 4.95 -3.99
C CYS A 47 0.97 3.66 -3.51
N PHE A 48 0.72 2.72 -4.42
CA PHE A 48 0.14 1.43 -4.10
C PHE A 48 0.99 0.60 -3.13
N ASN A 49 2.32 0.68 -3.23
CA ASN A 49 3.22 -0.15 -2.41
C ASN A 49 3.59 0.46 -1.04
N CYS A 50 3.83 1.78 -0.96
CA CYS A 50 4.30 2.41 0.28
C CYS A 50 3.39 3.54 0.80
N CYS A 51 2.23 3.73 0.17
CA CYS A 51 1.23 4.72 0.56
C CYS A 51 1.71 6.19 0.58
N THR A 52 2.91 6.50 0.08
CA THR A 52 3.36 7.89 -0.02
C THR A 52 2.46 8.67 -0.98
N THR A 53 2.07 9.87 -0.57
CA THR A 53 1.35 10.86 -1.39
C THR A 53 2.28 11.95 -1.89
N ASP A 54 3.53 11.95 -1.42
CA ASP A 54 4.59 12.85 -1.81
C ASP A 54 5.63 12.07 -2.63
N THR A 55 5.86 12.52 -3.86
CA THR A 55 6.87 11.98 -4.76
C THR A 55 7.12 12.97 -5.88
N SER A 56 8.37 13.12 -6.29
CA SER A 56 8.74 13.98 -7.42
C SER A 56 8.22 13.45 -8.76
N VAL A 57 8.09 12.12 -8.88
CA VAL A 57 7.53 11.49 -10.07
C VAL A 57 6.69 10.27 -9.70
N TRP A 58 5.55 10.14 -10.38
CA TRP A 58 4.67 8.98 -10.31
C TRP A 58 5.03 8.01 -11.44
N ARG A 59 5.19 6.72 -11.11
CA ARG A 59 5.47 5.64 -12.06
C ARG A 59 4.31 4.66 -12.10
N ARG A 60 4.14 3.95 -13.22
CA ARG A 60 3.20 2.83 -13.31
C ARG A 60 3.88 1.57 -12.78
N SER A 61 3.15 0.76 -12.01
CA SER A 61 3.63 -0.55 -11.58
C SER A 61 3.75 -1.47 -12.78
N ILE A 62 4.82 -2.29 -12.79
CA ILE A 62 5.01 -3.34 -13.79
C ILE A 62 4.43 -4.68 -13.30
N LEU A 63 4.27 -4.83 -11.98
CA LEU A 63 3.75 -6.04 -11.34
C LEU A 63 2.23 -5.99 -11.19
N SER A 64 1.68 -4.80 -10.95
CA SER A 64 0.25 -4.53 -10.78
C SER A 64 -0.21 -3.53 -11.84
N PRO A 65 -0.58 -3.99 -13.05
CA PRO A 65 -0.99 -3.10 -14.12
C PRO A 65 -2.15 -2.21 -13.68
N GLY A 66 -2.11 -0.94 -14.06
CA GLY A 66 -3.10 0.05 -13.67
C GLY A 66 -2.85 0.71 -12.30
N LYS A 67 -1.89 0.24 -11.52
CA LYS A 67 -1.50 0.86 -10.24
C LYS A 67 -0.39 1.88 -10.39
N VAL A 68 -0.44 2.92 -9.56
CA VAL A 68 0.56 3.98 -9.49
C VAL A 68 1.48 3.78 -8.30
N LEU A 69 2.77 4.02 -8.54
CA LEU A 69 3.85 3.92 -7.56
C LEU A 69 4.61 5.23 -7.48
N CYS A 70 5.26 5.46 -6.35
CA CYS A 70 6.26 6.52 -6.23
C CYS A 70 7.53 6.16 -7.00
N ASN A 71 8.44 7.12 -7.16
CA ASN A 71 9.68 6.93 -7.89
C ASN A 71 10.51 5.75 -7.33
N LYS A 72 10.64 5.66 -6.00
CA LYS A 72 11.45 4.63 -5.32
C LYS A 72 10.89 3.23 -5.57
N CYS A 73 9.58 3.04 -5.37
CA CYS A 73 8.93 1.74 -5.52
C CYS A 73 8.88 1.30 -6.98
N GLY A 74 8.56 2.21 -7.90
CA GLY A 74 8.55 1.89 -9.34
C GLY A 74 9.95 1.59 -9.90
N LEU A 75 11.01 2.22 -9.39
CA LEU A 75 12.39 1.85 -9.73
C LEU A 75 12.75 0.48 -9.16
N PHE A 76 12.37 0.20 -7.91
CA PHE A 76 12.65 -1.08 -7.26
C PHE A 76 12.01 -2.25 -8.02
N GLU A 77 10.74 -2.13 -8.42
CA GLU A 77 10.09 -3.17 -9.22
C GLU A 77 10.82 -3.41 -10.55
N ARG A 78 11.24 -2.35 -11.25
CA ARG A 78 11.95 -2.47 -12.53
C ARG A 78 13.31 -3.14 -12.40
N THR A 79 14.05 -2.86 -11.33
CA THR A 79 15.40 -3.40 -11.13
C THR A 79 15.38 -4.81 -10.54
N HIS A 80 14.49 -5.10 -9.59
CA HIS A 80 14.49 -6.36 -8.84
C HIS A 80 13.40 -7.35 -9.28
N GLY A 81 12.38 -6.89 -10.01
CA GLY A 81 11.23 -7.71 -10.39
C GLY A 81 10.34 -8.14 -9.22
N ARG A 82 10.45 -7.48 -8.06
CA ARG A 82 9.67 -7.77 -6.85
C ARG A 82 9.12 -6.45 -6.27
N PRO A 83 8.02 -6.46 -5.50
CA PRO A 83 7.59 -5.28 -4.76
C PRO A 83 8.63 -4.89 -3.70
N ARG A 84 8.72 -3.60 -3.38
CA ARG A 84 9.68 -3.11 -2.37
C ARG A 84 9.23 -3.60 -0.98
N PRO A 85 10.13 -4.23 -0.20
CA PRO A 85 9.81 -4.66 1.16
C PRO A 85 9.62 -3.47 2.09
N ASP A 86 8.68 -3.61 3.03
CA ASP A 86 8.30 -2.58 4.02
C ASP A 86 9.45 -2.21 4.98
N GLN A 87 10.43 -3.10 5.16
CA GLN A 87 11.62 -2.92 6.01
C GLN A 87 12.46 -1.69 5.66
N TYR A 88 12.27 -1.08 4.48
CA TYR A 88 12.82 0.22 4.13
C TYR A 88 11.71 1.27 4.14
N PRO A 89 11.19 1.68 5.31
CA PRO A 89 10.20 2.73 5.35
C PRO A 89 10.79 3.96 4.68
N HIS A 90 9.96 4.66 3.89
CA HIS A 90 10.28 6.05 3.58
C HIS A 90 10.38 6.74 4.94
N LYS A 91 11.62 7.01 5.40
CA LYS A 91 11.86 7.96 6.48
C LYS A 91 11.06 9.19 6.07
N ARG A 92 9.89 9.37 6.70
CA ARG A 92 8.99 10.48 6.42
C ARG A 92 9.89 11.69 6.48
N GLY A 93 10.17 12.27 5.31
CA GLY A 93 10.87 13.53 5.25
C GLY A 93 10.10 14.44 6.18
N GLU A 94 10.79 14.89 7.20
CA GLU A 94 10.39 15.92 8.13
C GLU A 94 9.96 17.17 7.35
N TYR A 95 8.74 17.13 6.82
CA TYR A 95 7.98 18.29 6.38
C TYR A 95 6.71 18.37 7.22
N VAL A 96 6.84 18.03 8.50
CA VAL A 96 5.95 18.55 9.52
C VAL A 96 6.58 19.86 9.96
N ALA A 97 6.03 20.96 9.46
CA ALA A 97 5.99 22.26 10.13
C ALA A 97 7.28 22.70 10.85
N ARG A 98 8.25 23.25 10.12
CA ARG A 98 9.11 24.28 10.72
C ARG A 98 8.31 25.58 10.71
N LYS A 99 7.72 25.87 11.87
CA LYS A 99 7.06 27.12 12.22
C LYS A 99 8.11 28.09 12.76
#